data_AF-A0AAV5VVI3-F1
#
_entry.id   AF-A0AAV5VVI3-F1
#
_cell.length_a   1.000
_cell.length_b   1.000
_cell.length_c   1.000
_cell.angle_alpha   90.00
_cell.angle_beta   90.00
_cell.angle_gamma   90.00
#
_symmetry.space_group_name_H-M   'P 1'
#
loop_
_entity.id
_entity.type
_entity.pdbx_description
1 polymer ?
#
loop_
_entity_poly.entity_id
_entity_poly.type
_entity_poly.pdbx_seq_one_letter_code
_entity_poly.pdbx_strand_id
1 'polypeptide(L)'
;ILSSIMNTLLLVAFLSIGIVFSEACVDLVNPLNGLSDCAARKSLCNDSVYFSLMTTQCPKTCGRCPGPPLRCVDLVNPNTGVSECAATAYLCNNPIYYSTMTTQCPKTCGRC
;
A
#
# COMPACT_ATOMS: atom_id res chain seq x y z
N ILE A 1 27.71 16.57 2.43
CA ILE A 1 28.52 15.43 1.93
C ILE A 1 27.69 14.13 1.89
N LEU A 2 26.81 13.83 2.85
CA LEU A 2 25.86 12.70 2.73
C LEU A 2 24.75 12.85 1.66
N SER A 3 24.47 14.07 1.20
CA SER A 3 23.51 14.31 0.11
C SER A 3 24.11 14.15 -1.30
N SER A 4 25.43 13.96 -1.42
CA SER A 4 26.12 13.80 -2.72
C SER A 4 26.55 12.36 -2.99
N ILE A 5 26.58 11.49 -1.97
CA ILE A 5 26.92 10.06 -2.12
C ILE A 5 25.72 9.21 -2.52
N MET A 6 24.49 9.66 -2.21
CA MET A 6 23.27 8.96 -2.65
C MET A 6 23.03 9.09 -4.18
N ASN A 7 23.62 10.11 -4.82
CA ASN A 7 23.42 10.38 -6.25
C ASN A 7 24.44 9.69 -7.17
N THR A 8 25.53 9.15 -6.62
CA THR A 8 26.57 8.45 -7.41
C THR A 8 26.44 6.92 -7.32
N LEU A 9 25.76 6.40 -6.30
CA LEU A 9 25.45 4.97 -6.18
C LEU A 9 24.15 4.58 -6.92
N LEU A 10 23.38 5.56 -7.40
CA LEU A 10 22.12 5.36 -8.10
C LEU A 10 22.27 5.13 -9.63
N LEU A 11 23.49 5.10 -10.17
CA LEU A 11 23.68 4.89 -11.63
C LEU A 11 23.91 3.43 -12.04
N VAL A 12 24.07 2.48 -11.11
CA VAL A 12 24.46 1.10 -11.43
C VAL A 12 23.40 0.03 -11.17
N ALA A 13 22.17 0.37 -10.77
CA ALA A 13 21.11 -0.61 -10.50
C ALA A 13 19.88 -0.53 -11.43
N PHE A 14 19.95 0.28 -12.51
CA PHE A 14 18.81 0.50 -13.41
C PHE A 14 18.64 -0.52 -14.55
N LEU A 15 19.35 -1.66 -14.55
CA LEU A 15 19.31 -2.57 -15.70
C LEU A 15 18.67 -3.96 -15.47
N SER A 16 18.09 -4.30 -14.31
CA SER A 16 17.35 -5.58 -14.25
C SER A 16 16.39 -5.83 -13.09
N ILE A 17 16.26 -4.94 -12.10
CA ILE A 17 15.37 -5.22 -10.97
C ILE A 17 14.28 -4.17 -10.97
N GLY A 18 13.10 -4.57 -11.47
CA GLY A 18 11.85 -3.86 -11.20
C GLY A 18 11.55 -3.92 -9.71
N ILE A 19 12.27 -3.13 -8.92
CA ILE A 19 11.95 -2.92 -7.52
C ILE A 19 10.69 -2.06 -7.53
N VAL A 20 9.53 -2.71 -7.45
CA VAL A 20 8.29 -2.04 -7.09
C VAL A 20 8.47 -1.63 -5.63
N PHE A 21 8.89 -0.38 -5.39
CA PHE A 21 8.78 0.22 -4.07
C PHE A 21 7.29 0.37 -3.77
N SER A 22 6.72 -0.62 -3.09
CA SER A 22 5.44 -0.45 -2.40
C SER A 22 5.71 0.51 -1.25
N GLU A 23 5.54 1.81 -1.48
CA GLU A 23 5.64 2.81 -0.43
C GLU A 23 4.65 2.44 0.68
N ALA A 24 5.19 2.03 1.83
CA ALA A 24 4.37 1.61 2.96
C ALA A 24 3.54 2.82 3.36
N CYS A 25 2.22 2.73 3.19
CA CYS A 25 1.35 3.84 3.54
C CYS A 25 1.13 3.89 5.05
N VAL A 26 2.00 4.63 5.72
CA VAL A 26 2.03 4.77 7.17
C VAL A 26 2.12 6.25 7.54
N ASP A 27 1.66 6.58 8.75
CA ASP A 27 1.85 7.93 9.29
C ASP A 27 3.31 8.13 9.68
N LEU A 28 3.86 9.30 9.34
CA LEU A 28 5.22 9.64 9.66
C LEU A 28 5.34 9.94 11.16
N VAL A 29 6.51 9.62 11.70
CA VAL A 29 6.87 9.90 13.09
C VAL A 29 7.76 11.12 13.17
N ASN A 30 7.65 11.84 14.28
CA ASN A 30 8.55 12.93 14.60
C ASN A 30 9.95 12.34 14.89
N PRO A 31 11.02 12.80 14.21
CA PRO A 31 12.35 12.23 14.35
C PRO A 31 12.98 12.44 15.74
N LEU A 32 12.45 13.36 16.55
CA LEU A 32 12.99 13.67 17.88
C LEU A 32 12.52 12.70 18.96
N ASN A 33 11.31 12.13 18.82
CA ASN A 33 10.71 11.27 19.84
C ASN A 33 10.17 9.93 19.28
N GLY A 34 10.18 9.74 17.96
CA GLY A 34 9.69 8.54 17.30
C GLY A 34 8.16 8.37 17.35
N LEU A 35 7.41 9.39 17.75
CA LEU A 35 5.95 9.34 17.89
C LEU A 35 5.27 10.06 16.73
N SER A 36 4.10 9.56 16.30
CA SER A 36 3.30 10.24 15.28
C SER A 36 2.34 11.25 15.91
N ASP A 37 2.40 12.50 15.44
CA ASP A 37 1.49 13.57 15.85
C ASP A 37 0.14 13.52 15.10
N CYS A 38 -0.02 12.58 14.16
CA CYS A 38 -1.15 12.55 13.23
C CYS A 38 -2.51 12.38 13.93
N ALA A 39 -2.58 11.56 14.98
CA ALA A 39 -3.81 11.34 15.74
C ALA A 39 -4.35 12.66 16.34
N ALA A 40 -3.47 13.49 16.88
CA ALA A 40 -3.83 14.79 17.46
C ALA A 40 -4.24 15.82 16.39
N ARG A 41 -3.76 15.66 15.15
CA ARG A 41 -3.97 16.58 14.03
C ARG A 41 -5.04 16.13 13.04
N LYS A 42 -5.79 15.07 13.35
CA LYS A 42 -6.80 14.48 12.45
C LYS A 42 -7.84 15.49 11.93
N SER A 43 -8.20 16.49 12.72
CA SER A 43 -9.12 17.56 12.32
C SER A 43 -8.61 18.38 11.12
N LEU A 44 -7.29 18.44 10.90
CA LEU A 44 -6.66 19.17 9.81
C LEU A 44 -6.67 18.40 8.48
N CYS A 45 -7.14 17.15 8.44
CA CYS A 45 -7.08 16.34 7.23
C CYS A 45 -7.78 17.05 6.05
N ASN A 46 -8.92 17.71 6.26
CA ASN A 46 -9.66 18.39 5.19
C ASN A 46 -9.47 19.91 5.19
N ASP A 47 -8.58 20.45 6.01
CA ASP A 47 -8.25 21.86 5.99
C ASP A 47 -7.44 22.17 4.73
N SER A 48 -7.88 23.16 3.94
CA SER A 48 -7.26 23.49 2.66
C SER A 48 -5.77 23.87 2.76
N VAL A 49 -5.35 24.50 3.87
CA VAL A 49 -3.97 24.92 4.10
C VAL A 49 -3.10 23.72 4.44
N TYR A 50 -3.64 22.78 5.22
CA TYR A 50 -2.91 21.61 5.70
C TYR A 50 -3.12 20.35 4.87
N PHE A 51 -3.98 20.39 3.85
CA PHE A 51 -4.39 19.21 3.08
C PHE A 51 -3.18 18.44 2.52
N SER A 52 -2.27 19.14 1.85
CA SER A 52 -1.08 18.53 1.25
C SER A 52 -0.14 17.98 2.33
N LEU A 53 0.13 18.76 3.38
CA LEU A 53 0.97 18.33 4.50
C LEU A 53 0.41 17.07 5.17
N MET A 54 -0.88 17.05 5.47
CA MET A 54 -1.55 15.91 6.08
C MET A 54 -1.65 14.71 5.13
N THR A 55 -1.58 14.94 3.81
CA THR A 55 -1.50 13.86 2.81
C THR A 55 -0.15 13.16 2.88
N THR A 56 0.92 13.94 2.96
CA THR A 56 2.28 13.40 3.01
C THR A 56 2.62 12.84 4.38
N GLN A 57 2.33 13.58 5.46
CA GLN A 57 2.74 13.21 6.81
C GLN A 57 1.82 12.21 7.48
N CYS A 58 0.53 12.23 7.15
CA CYS A 58 -0.51 11.47 7.84
C CYS A 58 -1.46 10.71 6.88
N PRO A 59 -0.94 10.01 5.85
CA PRO A 59 -1.79 9.40 4.83
C PRO A 59 -2.70 8.32 5.41
N LYS A 60 -2.27 7.60 6.46
CA LYS A 60 -3.09 6.57 7.11
C LYS A 60 -4.16 7.20 7.98
N THR A 61 -3.79 8.15 8.85
CA THR A 61 -4.76 8.85 9.72
C THR A 61 -5.83 9.58 8.92
N CYS A 62 -5.47 10.15 7.77
CA CYS A 62 -6.41 10.87 6.90
C CYS A 62 -7.12 9.99 5.86
N GLY A 63 -6.92 8.67 5.86
CA GLY A 63 -7.59 7.75 4.93
C GLY A 63 -7.18 7.94 3.46
N ARG A 64 -5.96 8.42 3.23
CA ARG A 64 -5.37 8.67 1.91
C ARG A 64 -4.45 7.54 1.45
N CYS A 65 -4.27 6.53 2.29
CA CYS A 65 -3.65 5.30 1.84
C CYS A 65 -4.45 4.66 0.72
N PRO A 66 -3.77 4.00 -0.24
CA PRO A 66 -4.44 3.05 -1.10
C PRO A 66 -5.13 2.03 -0.20
N GLY A 67 -6.47 2.03 -0.20
CA GLY A 67 -7.22 0.97 0.45
C GLY A 67 -7.05 -0.33 -0.34
N PRO A 68 -7.42 -1.48 0.25
CA PRO A 68 -7.81 -2.60 -0.59
C PRO A 68 -8.87 -2.11 -1.60
N PRO A 69 -8.97 -2.72 -2.79
CA PRO A 69 -9.96 -2.30 -3.78
C PRO A 69 -11.32 -2.08 -3.11
N LEU A 70 -11.97 -0.94 -3.39
CA LEU A 70 -13.25 -0.46 -2.81
C LEU A 70 -14.38 -1.52 -2.82
N ARG A 71 -14.19 -2.59 -3.58
CA ARG A 71 -15.03 -3.78 -3.59
C ARG A 71 -14.21 -4.95 -3.06
N CYS A 72 -14.53 -5.36 -1.83
CA CYS A 72 -14.15 -6.66 -1.27
C CYS A 72 -14.93 -7.76 -2.01
N VAL A 73 -14.56 -8.00 -3.26
CA VAL A 73 -15.19 -8.99 -4.11
C VAL A 73 -14.11 -9.80 -4.78
N ASP A 74 -14.37 -11.08 -4.93
CA ASP A 74 -13.54 -11.95 -5.74
C ASP A 74 -13.74 -11.58 -7.22
N LEU A 75 -12.62 -11.47 -7.93
CA LEU A 75 -12.64 -11.18 -9.34
C LEU A 75 -13.18 -12.39 -10.11
N VAL A 76 -13.77 -12.08 -11.26
CA VAL A 76 -14.23 -13.08 -12.22
C VAL A 76 -13.29 -13.10 -13.41
N ASN A 77 -13.18 -14.25 -14.04
CA ASN A 77 -12.50 -14.38 -15.31
C ASN A 77 -13.29 -13.57 -16.37
N PRO A 78 -12.65 -12.63 -17.09
CA PRO A 78 -13.35 -11.74 -18.01
C PRO A 78 -13.95 -12.46 -19.22
N ASN A 79 -13.46 -13.67 -19.55
CA ASN A 79 -13.95 -14.44 -20.69
C ASN A 79 -15.15 -15.32 -20.33
N THR A 80 -15.25 -15.77 -19.07
CA THR A 80 -16.31 -16.70 -18.63
C THR A 80 -17.33 -16.04 -17.69
N GLY A 81 -16.98 -14.91 -17.06
CA GLY A 81 -17.79 -14.25 -16.04
C GLY A 81 -17.87 -15.01 -14.72
N VAL A 82 -17.11 -16.08 -14.55
CA VAL A 82 -17.12 -16.94 -13.35
C VAL A 82 -15.90 -16.65 -12.48
N SER A 83 -16.06 -16.68 -11.16
CA SER A 83 -14.93 -16.61 -10.22
C SER A 83 -14.42 -18.01 -9.91
N GLU A 84 -13.13 -18.25 -10.13
CA GLU A 84 -12.48 -19.52 -9.74
C GLU A 84 -12.04 -19.54 -8.26
N CYS A 85 -12.24 -18.46 -7.51
CA CYS A 85 -11.70 -18.29 -6.15
C CYS A 85 -12.16 -19.37 -5.16
N ALA A 86 -13.43 -19.80 -5.22
CA ALA A 86 -13.93 -20.88 -4.37
C ALA A 86 -13.18 -22.20 -4.61
N ALA A 87 -12.84 -22.50 -5.86
CA ALA A 87 -12.12 -23.72 -6.22
C ALA A 87 -10.63 -23.67 -5.80
N THR A 88 -10.06 -22.48 -5.71
CA THR A 88 -8.64 -22.25 -5.39
C THR A 88 -8.39 -21.77 -3.96
N ALA A 89 -9.39 -21.78 -3.08
CA ALA A 89 -9.29 -21.28 -1.71
C ALA A 89 -8.13 -21.91 -0.89
N TYR A 90 -7.77 -23.16 -1.19
CA TYR A 90 -6.62 -23.83 -0.56
C TYR A 90 -5.27 -23.15 -0.86
N LEU A 91 -5.20 -22.32 -1.91
CA LEU A 91 -4.01 -21.57 -2.28
C LEU A 91 -3.84 -20.27 -1.50
N CYS A 92 -4.82 -19.85 -0.68
CA CYS A 92 -4.73 -18.58 0.05
C CYS A 92 -3.40 -18.47 0.81
N ASN A 93 -3.01 -19.48 1.59
CA ASN A 93 -1.77 -19.44 2.37
C ASN A 93 -0.54 -20.01 1.63
N ASN A 94 -0.68 -20.36 0.36
CA ASN A 94 0.47 -20.82 -0.42
C ASN A 94 1.39 -19.63 -0.76
N PRO A 95 2.69 -19.66 -0.42
CA PRO A 95 3.58 -18.51 -0.59
C PRO A 95 3.73 -18.06 -2.06
N ILE A 96 3.61 -18.99 -3.01
CA ILE A 96 3.71 -18.68 -4.45
C ILE A 96 2.46 -17.93 -4.92
N TYR A 97 1.28 -18.32 -4.43
CA TYR A 97 0.00 -17.76 -4.85
C TYR A 97 -0.56 -16.69 -3.92
N TYR A 98 0.12 -16.41 -2.80
CA TYR A 98 -0.36 -15.50 -1.77
C TYR A 98 -0.73 -14.12 -2.33
N SER A 99 0.16 -13.53 -3.13
CA SER A 99 -0.10 -12.22 -3.76
C SER A 99 -1.28 -12.30 -4.73
N THR A 100 -1.29 -13.28 -5.63
CA THR A 100 -2.38 -13.49 -6.60
C THR A 100 -3.73 -13.67 -5.91
N MET A 101 -3.80 -14.50 -4.87
CA MET A 101 -5.03 -14.74 -4.12
C MET A 101 -5.45 -13.51 -3.31
N THR A 102 -4.53 -12.63 -2.91
CA THR A 102 -4.86 -11.34 -2.27
C THR A 102 -5.52 -10.39 -3.25
N THR A 103 -5.02 -10.34 -4.49
CA THR A 103 -5.54 -9.42 -5.51
C THR A 103 -6.83 -9.95 -6.15
N GLN A 104 -6.85 -11.23 -6.52
CA GLN A 104 -7.96 -11.82 -7.27
C GLN A 104 -9.07 -12.34 -6.37
N CYS A 105 -8.74 -12.82 -5.17
CA CYS A 105 -9.68 -13.50 -4.28
C CYS A 105 -9.69 -12.92 -2.85
N PRO A 106 -9.72 -11.58 -2.68
CA PRO A 106 -9.57 -10.96 -1.37
C PRO A 106 -10.68 -11.37 -0.40
N LYS A 107 -11.91 -11.62 -0.90
CA LYS A 107 -13.04 -12.02 -0.08
C LYS A 107 -12.95 -13.50 0.31
N THR A 108 -12.67 -14.37 -0.65
CA THR A 108 -12.49 -15.81 -0.37
C THR A 108 -11.36 -16.06 0.63
N CYS A 109 -10.28 -15.28 0.57
CA CYS A 109 -9.13 -15.43 1.47
C CYS A 109 -9.22 -14.62 2.77
N GLY A 110 -10.30 -13.88 3.03
CA GLY A 110 -10.45 -13.05 4.25
C GLY A 110 -9.39 -11.95 4.37
N ARG A 111 -8.99 -11.36 3.24
CA ARG A 111 -7.98 -10.28 3.14
C ARG A 111 -8.60 -8.90 2.93
N CYS A 112 -9.91 -8.90 2.89
CA CYS A 112 -10.82 -7.85 3.24
C CYS A 112 -11.87 -8.47 4.17
#